data_AF-A0A822DQW0-F1
#
_entry.id   AF-A0A822DQW0-F1
#
_cell.length_a   1.000
_cell.length_b   1.000
_cell.length_c   1.000
_cell.angle_alpha   90.00
_cell.angle_beta   90.00
_cell.angle_gamma   90.00
#
_symmetry.space_group_name_H-M   'P 1'
#
loop_
_entity.id
_entity.type
_entity.pdbx_description
1 polymer ?
#
loop_
_entity_poly.entity_id
_entity_poly.type
_entity_poly.pdbx_seq_one_letter_code
_entity_poly.pdbx_strand_id
1 'polypeptide(L)'
;MDMKQKLGSRETDLRTLGRLLSEMSKFDLAEKYFIRLTEQLSLNDSLLDDLYEDLGKVAAQAGNFDKGMEWRKKAIVVKKQRLLT
;
A
#
# COMPACT_ATOMS: atom_id res chain seq x y z
N MET A 1 19.03 -19.86 2.26
CA MET A 1 17.63 -19.47 1.96
C MET A 1 17.67 -18.18 1.17
N ASP A 2 17.55 -18.29 -0.14
CA ASP A 2 17.72 -17.20 -1.08
C ASP A 2 16.53 -16.24 -1.05
N MET A 3 16.79 -14.95 -0.81
CA MET A 3 15.82 -13.85 -0.94
C MET A 3 15.11 -13.81 -2.31
N LYS A 4 15.62 -14.56 -3.30
CA LYS A 4 15.12 -14.64 -4.68
C LYS A 4 13.77 -15.35 -4.83
N GLN A 5 13.32 -16.16 -3.86
CA GLN A 5 12.05 -16.90 -3.99
C GLN A 5 10.81 -16.11 -3.55
N LYS A 6 10.95 -14.85 -3.14
CA LYS A 6 9.83 -14.02 -2.64
C LYS A 6 9.36 -12.95 -3.63
N LEU A 7 9.81 -13.03 -4.88
CA LEU A 7 9.31 -12.16 -5.95
C LEU A 7 8.05 -12.80 -6.51
N GLY A 8 6.92 -12.45 -5.90
CA GLY A 8 5.61 -12.75 -6.48
C GLY A 8 5.42 -11.98 -7.79
N SER A 9 4.20 -11.88 -8.29
CA SER A 9 3.90 -11.02 -9.44
C SER A 9 4.59 -9.64 -9.36
N ARG A 10 4.83 -8.97 -10.49
CA ARG A 10 5.44 -7.61 -10.54
C ARG A 10 4.82 -6.61 -9.55
N GLU A 11 3.54 -6.79 -9.21
CA GLU A 11 2.80 -6.01 -8.21
C GLU A 11 3.23 -6.36 -6.77
N THR A 12 3.45 -7.64 -6.48
CA THR A 12 4.05 -8.14 -5.24
C THR A 12 5.46 -7.59 -5.05
N ASP A 13 6.22 -7.42 -6.12
CA ASP A 13 7.58 -6.85 -6.09
C ASP A 13 7.58 -5.35 -5.73
N LEU A 14 6.66 -4.57 -6.32
CA LEU A 14 6.54 -3.13 -6.04
C LEU A 14 6.01 -2.85 -4.63
N ARG A 15 5.03 -3.62 -4.16
CA ARG A 15 4.54 -3.50 -2.78
C ARG A 15 5.63 -3.84 -1.77
N THR A 16 6.41 -4.88 -2.03
CA THR A 16 7.56 -5.27 -1.19
C THR A 16 8.61 -4.16 -1.16
N LEU A 17 8.92 -3.55 -2.31
CA LEU A 17 9.83 -2.40 -2.38
C LEU A 17 9.29 -1.20 -1.56
N GLY A 18 8.01 -0.87 -1.69
CA GLY A 18 7.38 0.20 -0.91
C GLY A 18 7.52 -0.01 0.61
N ARG A 19 7.34 -1.25 1.08
CA ARG A 19 7.51 -1.62 2.49
C ARG A 19 8.95 -1.46 2.95
N LEU A 20 9.91 -1.98 2.18
CA LEU A 20 11.34 -1.85 2.48
C LEU A 20 11.76 -0.37 2.56
N LEU A 21 11.26 0.47 1.64
CA LEU A 21 11.50 1.90 1.68
C LEU A 21 10.95 2.55 2.95
N SER A 22 9.78 2.14 3.41
CA SER A 22 9.21 2.63 4.69
C SER A 22 10.06 2.22 5.89
N GLU A 23 10.57 0.98 5.91
CA GLU A 23 11.50 0.50 6.95
C GLU A 23 12.81 1.29 6.95
N MET A 24 13.28 1.71 5.78
CA MET A 24 14.43 2.60 5.63
C MET A 24 14.12 4.08 5.93
N SER A 25 12.93 4.41 6.44
CA SER A 25 12.44 5.77 6.69
C SER A 25 12.38 6.65 5.43
N LYS A 26 12.37 6.05 4.23
CA LYS A 26 12.21 6.74 2.95
C LYS A 26 10.72 6.89 2.60
N PHE A 27 9.99 7.60 3.46
CA PHE A 27 8.53 7.64 3.43
C PHE A 27 7.96 8.21 2.13
N ASP A 28 8.51 9.31 1.62
CA ASP A 28 8.04 9.93 0.36
C ASP A 28 8.15 8.97 -0.82
N LEU A 29 9.23 8.18 -0.86
CA LEU A 29 9.44 7.21 -1.92
C LEU A 29 8.53 6.00 -1.75
N ALA A 30 8.35 5.49 -0.53
CA ALA A 30 7.41 4.43 -0.22
C ALA A 30 5.98 4.82 -0.66
N GLU A 31 5.53 6.01 -0.28
CA GLU A 31 4.23 6.56 -0.68
C GLU A 31 4.08 6.64 -2.19
N LYS A 32 5.09 7.17 -2.90
CA LYS A 32 5.08 7.25 -4.37
C LYS A 32 4.89 5.89 -5.04
N TYR A 33 5.55 4.84 -4.55
CA TYR A 33 5.41 3.50 -5.11
C TYR A 33 4.04 2.89 -4.82
N PHE A 34 3.52 3.07 -3.61
CA PHE A 34 2.18 2.58 -3.28
C PHE A 34 1.09 3.30 -4.09
N ILE A 35 1.14 4.62 -4.24
CA ILE A 35 0.19 5.38 -5.08
C ILE A 35 0.22 4.88 -6.52
N ARG A 36 1.41 4.77 -7.11
CA ARG A 36 1.57 4.24 -8.46
C ARG A 36 0.95 2.85 -8.62
N LEU A 37 1.12 1.98 -7.61
CA LEU A 37 0.52 0.65 -7.65
C LEU A 37 -1.01 0.74 -7.57
N THR A 38 -1.58 1.61 -6.73
CA THR A 38 -3.04 1.82 -6.69
C THR A 38 -3.63 2.29 -8.03
N GLU A 39 -2.89 3.07 -8.81
CA GLU A 39 -3.31 3.54 -10.15
C GLU A 39 -3.26 2.43 -11.22
N GLN A 40 -2.51 1.36 -10.98
CA GLN A 40 -2.36 0.23 -11.91
C GLN A 40 -3.42 -0.87 -11.68
N LEU A 41 -4.08 -0.87 -10.53
CA LEU A 41 -5.05 -1.88 -10.15
C LEU A 41 -6.48 -1.48 -10.56
N SER A 42 -7.31 -2.48 -10.81
CA SER A 42 -8.76 -2.26 -10.96
C SER A 42 -9.41 -1.90 -9.63
N LEU A 43 -10.55 -1.20 -9.65
CA LEU A 43 -11.28 -0.83 -8.43
C LEU A 43 -11.73 -2.03 -7.59
N ASN A 44 -11.91 -3.19 -8.22
CA ASN A 44 -12.31 -4.43 -7.55
C ASN A 44 -11.12 -5.29 -7.11
N ASP A 45 -9.89 -4.83 -7.36
CA ASP A 45 -8.70 -5.62 -7.04
C ASP A 45 -8.58 -5.85 -5.53
N SER A 46 -8.33 -7.10 -5.16
CA SER A 46 -8.17 -7.53 -3.76
C SER A 46 -7.02 -6.84 -3.03
N LEU A 47 -6.03 -6.30 -3.75
CA LEU A 47 -4.85 -5.66 -3.19
C LEU A 47 -5.07 -4.18 -2.83
N LEU A 48 -6.15 -3.56 -3.32
CA LEU A 48 -6.33 -2.12 -3.23
C LEU A 48 -6.54 -1.61 -1.78
N ASP A 49 -7.30 -2.34 -0.96
CA ASP A 49 -7.47 -2.00 0.47
C ASP A 49 -6.16 -2.18 1.24
N ASP A 50 -5.44 -3.25 0.93
CA ASP A 50 -4.11 -3.58 1.45
C ASP A 50 -3.07 -2.48 1.17
N LEU A 51 -3.15 -1.82 0.02
CA LEU A 51 -2.27 -0.69 -0.35
C LEU A 51 -2.66 0.60 0.36
N TYR A 52 -3.96 0.86 0.54
CA TYR A 52 -4.40 1.99 1.35
C TYR A 52 -4.04 1.82 2.82
N GLU A 53 -4.03 0.60 3.35
CA GLU A 53 -3.49 0.36 4.70
C GLU A 53 -1.98 0.61 4.79
N ASP A 54 -1.20 0.16 3.81
CA ASP A 54 0.25 0.42 3.74
C ASP A 54 0.53 1.93 3.64
N LEU A 55 -0.22 2.68 2.82
CA LEU A 55 -0.14 4.15 2.74
C LEU A 55 -0.47 4.82 4.08
N GLY A 56 -1.51 4.34 4.76
CA GLY A 56 -1.87 4.84 6.08
C GLY A 56 -0.77 4.60 7.13
N LYS A 57 -0.08 3.46 7.04
CA LYS A 57 1.08 3.14 7.90
C LYS A 57 2.27 4.05 7.58
N VAL A 58 2.63 4.22 6.31
CA VAL A 58 3.73 5.12 5.89
C VAL A 58 3.50 6.54 6.39
N ALA A 59 2.29 7.07 6.19
CA ALA A 59 1.95 8.43 6.64
C ALA A 59 2.07 8.57 8.16
N ALA A 60 1.59 7.58 8.93
CA ALA A 60 1.76 7.58 10.38
C ALA A 60 3.24 7.48 10.82
N GLN A 61 4.06 6.68 10.13
CA GLN A 61 5.50 6.59 10.39
C GLN A 61 6.23 7.91 10.07
N ALA A 62 5.74 8.67 9.09
CA ALA A 62 6.22 10.01 8.77
C ALA A 62 5.69 11.11 9.71
N GLY A 63 4.86 10.76 10.72
CA GLY A 63 4.24 11.70 11.65
C GLY A 63 3.03 12.45 11.09
N ASN A 64 2.53 12.08 9.90
CA ASN A 64 1.35 12.68 9.28
C ASN A 64 0.10 11.83 9.56
N PHE A 65 -0.43 11.97 10.77
CA PHE A 65 -1.56 11.16 11.24
C PHE A 65 -2.86 11.45 10.49
N ASP A 66 -3.13 12.71 10.13
CA ASP A 66 -4.35 13.09 9.41
C ASP A 66 -4.41 12.39 8.05
N LYS A 67 -3.31 12.45 7.29
CA LYS A 67 -3.17 11.72 6.02
C LYS A 67 -3.27 10.21 6.22
N GLY A 68 -2.68 9.70 7.31
CA GLY A 68 -2.81 8.30 7.69
C GLY A 68 -4.26 7.86 7.91
N MET A 69 -5.07 8.71 8.56
CA MET A 69 -6.50 8.45 8.75
C MET A 69 -7.27 8.49 7.44
N GLU A 70 -6.97 9.42 6.54
CA GLU A 70 -7.61 9.48 5.22
C GLU A 70 -7.38 8.20 4.42
N TRP A 71 -6.15 7.70 4.40
CA TRP A 71 -5.83 6.43 3.74
C TRP A 71 -6.58 5.24 4.35
N ARG A 72 -6.65 5.14 5.68
CA ARG A 72 -7.43 4.08 6.35
C ARG A 72 -8.92 4.17 6.04
N LYS A 73 -9.49 5.37 5.93
CA LYS A 73 -10.89 5.55 5.50
C LYS A 73 -11.11 5.00 4.09
N LYS A 74 -10.19 5.27 3.15
CA LYS A 74 -10.24 4.72 1.80
C LYS A 74 -10.17 3.19 1.79
N ALA A 75 -9.27 2.60 2.57
CA ALA A 75 -9.18 1.14 2.72
C ALA A 75 -10.53 0.52 3.15
N ILE A 76 -11.18 1.13 4.16
CA ILE A 76 -12.50 0.69 4.64
C ILE A 76 -13.57 0.80 3.55
N VAL A 77 -13.58 1.89 2.78
CA VAL A 77 -14.56 2.08 1.68
C VAL A 77 -14.41 0.99 0.63
N VAL A 78 -13.19 0.73 0.16
CA VAL A 78 -12.93 -0.33 -0.83
C VAL A 78 -13.32 -1.70 -0.30
N LYS A 79 -12.91 -2.02 0.93
CA LYS A 79 -13.25 -3.29 1.57
C LYS A 79 -14.77 -3.49 1.70
N LYS A 80 -15.51 -2.43 2.05
CA LYS A 80 -16.97 -2.48 2.11
C LYS A 80 -17.60 -2.66 0.73
N GLN A 81 -17.14 -1.94 -0.29
CA GLN A 81 -17.64 -2.08 -1.65
C GLN A 81 -17.47 -3.52 -2.16
N ARG A 82 -16.32 -4.13 -1.91
CA ARG A 82 -16.02 -5.51 -2.29
C ARG A 82 -16.92 -6.54 -1.58
N LEU A 83 -17.29 -6.31 -0.32
CA LEU A 83 -18.16 -7.23 0.43
C LEU A 83 -19.63 -7.16 -0.01
N LEU A 84 -20.01 -6.16 -0.80
CA LEU A 84 -21.39 -5.92 -1.24
C LEU A 84 -21.64 -6.36 -2.71
N THR A 85 -20.60 -6.82 -3.40
CA THR A 85 -20.61 -7.33 -4.78
C THR A 85 -20.35 -8.82 -4.81
#